data_AF-A0A8T4SF62-F1
#
_entry.id   AF-A0A8T4SF62-F1
#
_cell.length_a   1.000
_cell.length_b   1.000
_cell.length_c   1.000
_cell.angle_alpha   90.00
_cell.angle_beta   90.00
_cell.angle_gamma   90.00
#
_symmetry.space_group_name_H-M   'P 1'
#
loop_
_entity.id
_entity.type
_entity.pdbx_description
1 polymer ?
#
loop_
_entity_poly.entity_id
_entity_poly.type
_entity_poly.pdbx_seq_one_letter_code
_entity_poly.pdbx_strand_id
1 'polypeptide(L)' 'MKELILTCTIIKEKGRYASHCPELDIASMGDTPEDAQKNLEEAVAGHLEVAREEGLLF' A
#
# COMPACT_ATOMS: atom_id res chain seq x y z
N MET A 1 7.60 -5.32 17.70
CA MET A 1 6.74 -5.11 16.52
C MET A 1 7.19 -6.07 15.44
N LYS A 2 6.26 -6.62 14.67
CA LYS A 2 6.60 -7.48 13.53
C LYS A 2 6.77 -6.55 12.34
N GLU A 3 7.96 -6.49 11.76
CA GLU A 3 8.20 -5.73 10.53
C GLU A 3 7.75 -6.57 9.35
N LEU A 4 6.92 -5.98 8.50
CA LEU A 4 6.48 -6.58 7.24
C LEU A 4 7.27 -5.93 6.11
N ILE A 5 7.92 -6.75 5.30
CA ILE A 5 8.58 -6.33 4.07
C ILE A 5 7.65 -6.73 2.94
N LEU A 6 7.14 -5.74 2.21
CA LEU A 6 6.17 -5.91 1.14
C LEU A 6 6.71 -5.32 -0.16
N THR A 7 6.26 -5.84 -1.29
CA THR A 7 6.62 -5.31 -2.61
C THR A 7 5.75 -4.11 -2.96
N CYS A 8 6.35 -3.04 -3.48
CA CYS A 8 5.64 -1.92 -4.08
C CYS A 8 6.03 -1.80 -5.55
N THR A 9 5.08 -2.06 -6.45
CA THR A 9 5.26 -1.83 -7.88
C THR A 9 4.74 -0.44 -8.22
N ILE A 10 5.58 0.41 -8.82
CA ILE A 10 5.19 1.76 -9.25
C ILE A 10 5.10 1.82 -10.78
N ILE A 11 3.97 2.31 -11.29
CA ILE A 11 3.65 2.38 -12.72
C ILE A 11 3.27 3.83 -13.05
N LYS A 12 3.90 4.42 -14.07
CA LYS A 12 3.52 5.76 -14.53
C LYS A 12 2.27 5.66 -15.41
N GLU A 13 1.18 6.29 -14.98
CA GLU A 13 -0.11 6.29 -15.67
C GLU A 13 -0.65 7.72 -15.82
N LYS A 14 -0.90 8.15 -17.06
CA LYS A 14 -1.58 9.43 -17.37
C LYS A 14 -0.99 10.67 -16.66
N GLY A 15 0.33 10.70 -16.50
CA GLY A 15 1.04 11.81 -15.83
C GLY A 15 1.07 11.73 -14.30
N ARG A 16 0.52 10.67 -13.71
CA ARG A 16 0.60 10.32 -12.29
C ARG A 16 1.31 8.98 -12.12
N TYR A 17 1.43 8.51 -10.89
CA TYR A 17 2.06 7.25 -10.54
C TYR A 17 1.07 6.38 -9.77
N ALA A 18 0.76 5.21 -10.30
CA ALA A 18 0.05 4.16 -9.58
C ALA A 18 1.05 3.31 -8.81
N SER A 19 0.67 2.87 -7.61
CA SER A 19 1.45 1.99 -6.75
C SER A 19 0.60 0.78 -6.37
N HIS A 20 1.22 -0.40 -6.32
CA HIS A 20 0.50 -1.65 -6.07
C HIS A 20 1.33 -2.61 -5.21
N CYS A 21 0.70 -3.17 -4.17
CA CYS A 21 1.21 -4.22 -3.30
C CYS A 21 0.54 -5.56 -3.69
N PRO A 22 1.21 -6.40 -4.50
CA PRO A 22 0.62 -7.65 -4.98
C PRO A 22 0.34 -8.68 -3.88
N GLU A 23 1.08 -8.63 -2.76
CA GLU A 23 0.89 -9.56 -1.64
C GLU A 23 -0.43 -9.34 -0.90
N LEU A 24 -0.96 -8.10 -0.91
CA LEU A 24 -2.20 -7.73 -0.22
C LEU A 24 -3.33 -7.35 -1.19
N ASP A 25 -3.05 -7.30 -2.50
CA ASP A 25 -3.97 -6.81 -3.53
C ASP A 25 -4.49 -5.39 -3.23
N ILE A 26 -3.56 -4.51 -2.79
CA ILE A 26 -3.85 -3.12 -2.44
C ILE A 26 -3.14 -2.20 -3.43
N ALA A 27 -3.89 -1.21 -3.95
CA ALA A 27 -3.35 -0.20 -4.84
C ALA A 27 -3.59 1.22 -4.29
N SER A 28 -2.72 2.14 -4.67
CA SER A 28 -2.88 3.57 -4.44
C SER A 28 -2.31 4.36 -5.63
N MET A 29 -2.43 5.69 -5.58
CA MET A 29 -1.87 6.58 -6.61
C MET A 29 -1.31 7.85 -5.97
N GLY A 30 -0.34 8.47 -6.65
CA GLY A 30 0.27 9.73 -6.25
C GLY A 30 0.78 10.54 -7.44
N ASP A 31 1.14 11.80 -7.18
CA ASP A 31 1.62 12.70 -8.24
C ASP A 31 3.11 12.51 -8.55
N THR A 32 3.86 11.93 -7.61
CA THR A 32 5.26 11.49 -7.77
C THR A 32 5.41 10.02 -7.37
N PRO A 33 6.52 9.34 -7.74
CA PRO A 33 6.80 7.99 -7.27
C PRO A 33 6.81 7.90 -5.73
N GLU A 34 7.45 8.85 -5.06
CA GLU A 34 7.50 8.89 -3.58
C GLU A 34 6.10 9.08 -2.97
N ASP A 35 5.27 9.95 -3.57
CA ASP A 35 3.90 10.17 -3.11
C ASP A 35 3.04 8.91 -3.29
N ALA A 36 3.14 8.25 -4.45
CA ALA A 36 2.44 7.00 -4.71
C ALA A 36 2.86 5.89 -3.74
N GLN A 37 4.16 5.78 -3.43
CA GLN A 37 4.67 4.84 -2.44
C GLN A 37 4.12 5.13 -1.04
N LYS A 38 4.16 6.39 -0.60
CA LYS A 38 3.66 6.80 0.70
C LYS A 38 2.16 6.54 0.83
N ASN A 39 1.38 6.89 -0.19
CA ASN A 39 -0.06 6.65 -0.19
C ASN A 39 -0.41 5.16 -0.19
N LEU A 40 0.46 4.29 -0.73
CA LEU A 40 0.31 2.84 -0.62
C LEU A 40 0.62 2.35 0.80
N GLU A 41 1.68 2.88 1.43
CA GLU A 41 2.03 2.55 2.82
C GLU A 41 0.88 2.89 3.78
N GLU A 42 0.26 4.07 3.65
CA GLU A 42 -0.90 4.46 4.45
C GLU A 42 -2.11 3.54 4.20
N ALA A 43 -2.37 3.18 2.94
CA ALA A 43 -3.46 2.25 2.58
C ALA A 43 -3.24 0.85 3.18
N VAL A 44 -2.01 0.34 3.13
CA VAL A 44 -1.64 -0.94 3.74
C VAL A 44 -1.77 -0.88 5.26
N ALA A 45 -1.28 0.18 5.90
CA ALA A 45 -1.38 0.34 7.35
C ALA A 45 -2.85 0.37 7.82
N GLY A 46 -3.71 1.12 7.14
CA GLY A 46 -5.15 1.15 7.43
C GLY A 46 -5.82 -0.20 7.21
N HIS A 47 -5.47 -0.92 6.14
CA HIS A 47 -5.99 -2.27 5.89
C HIS A 47 -5.62 -3.25 7.01
N LEU A 48 -4.36 -3.24 7.45
CA LEU A 48 -3.89 -4.10 8.55
C LEU A 48 -4.49 -3.71 9.89
N GLU A 49 -4.74 -2.42 10.14
CA GLU A 49 -5.43 -1.97 11.34
C GLU A 49 -6.84 -2.53 11.41
N VAL A 50 -7.63 -2.40 10.34
CA VAL A 50 -9.00 -2.95 10.27
C VAL A 50 -8.98 -4.48 10.41
N ALA A 51 -8.07 -5.16 9.72
CA ALA A 51 -7.95 -6.62 9.82
C ALA A 51 -7.60 -7.08 11.25
N ARG A 52 -6.85 -6.28 12.01
CA ARG A 52 -6.57 -6.55 13.44
C ARG A 52 -7.83 -6.34 14.29
N GLU A 53 -8.57 -5.26 14.07
CA GLU A 53 -9.79 -4.98 14.83
C GLU A 53 -10.88 -6.04 14.60
N GLU A 54 -10.99 -6.55 13.37
CA GLU A 54 -11.93 -7.61 12.99
C GLU A 54 -11.43 -9.03 13.40
N GLY A 55 -10.26 -9.14 14.01
CA GLY A 55 -9.69 -10.43 14.44
C GLY A 55 -9.24 -11.34 13.29
N LEU A 56 -9.02 -10.79 12.10
CA LEU A 56 -8.50 -11.50 10.92
C LEU A 56 -6.97 -11.63 10.93
N LEU A 57 -6.29 -10.79 11.71
CA LEU A 57 -4.85 -10.89 12.00
C LEU A 57 -4.65 -11.44 13.41
N PHE A 58 -3.84 -12.50 13.52
CA PHE A 58 -3.53 -13.24 14.75
C PHE A 58 -2.17 -12.88 15.36
#